data_AF-A0AB33AM19-F1
#
_entry.id   AF-A0AB33AM19-F1
#
_cell.length_a   1.000
_cell.length_b   1.000
_cell.length_c   1.000
_cell.angle_alpha   90.00
_cell.angle_beta   90.00
_cell.angle_gamma   90.00
#
_symmetry.space_group_name_H-M   'P 1'
#
loop_
_entity.id
_entity.type
_entity.pdbx_description
1 polymer ?
#
loop_
_entity_poly.entity_id
_entity_poly.type
_entity_poly.pdbx_seq_one_letter_code
_entity_poly.pdbx_strand_id
1 'polypeptide(L)'
;MNLSLIKEVIIMNNIIDLTKPVAEVVKEHPEIKAILVDLGFKPLAQVTMLNTVGKVTSLKAGAKLANVSLDKIQKVLEFNGYEVIGGNND
;
A
#
# COMPACT_ATOMS: atom_id res chain seq x y z
N MET A 1 23.03 8.59 16.82
CA MET A 1 21.87 8.95 15.96
C MET A 1 20.81 9.60 16.85
N ASN A 2 20.19 10.71 16.43
CA ASN A 2 19.27 11.52 17.25
C ASN A 2 17.87 10.87 17.33
N LEU A 3 17.27 10.79 18.52
CA LEU A 3 15.95 10.16 18.75
C LEU A 3 14.81 10.84 17.96
N SER A 4 14.87 12.15 17.75
CA SER A 4 13.91 12.89 16.91
C SER A 4 14.02 12.47 15.44
N LEU A 5 15.25 12.35 14.95
CA LEU A 5 15.54 11.91 13.58
C LEU A 5 15.13 10.44 13.37
N ILE A 6 15.32 9.60 14.39
CA ILE A 6 14.86 8.20 14.38
C ILE A 6 13.33 8.14 14.26
N LYS A 7 12.60 8.95 15.01
CA LYS A 7 11.14 9.01 14.92
C LYS A 7 10.68 9.46 13.53
N GLU A 8 11.26 10.53 12.98
CA GLU A 8 10.91 11.00 11.62
C GLU A 8 11.19 9.92 10.56
N VAL A 9 12.34 9.26 10.62
CA VAL A 9 12.68 8.17 9.68
C VAL A 9 11.73 6.98 9.84
N ILE A 10 11.37 6.61 11.07
CA ILE A 10 10.41 5.52 11.33
C ILE A 10 9.01 5.89 10.82
N ILE A 11 8.55 7.12 11.07
CA ILE A 11 7.26 7.61 10.58
C ILE A 11 7.26 7.58 9.04
N MET A 12 8.32 8.08 8.41
CA MET A 12 8.43 8.12 6.94
C MET A 12 8.50 6.71 6.32
N ASN A 13 9.11 5.75 7.02
CA ASN A 13 9.11 4.32 6.67
C ASN A 13 7.80 3.61 7.04
N ASN A 14 6.76 4.30 7.51
CA ASN A 14 5.51 3.69 7.90
C ASN A 14 4.30 4.38 7.23
N ILE A 15 4.57 5.21 6.23
CA ILE A 15 3.57 5.88 5.39
C ILE A 15 3.31 5.03 4.15
N ILE A 16 2.04 4.76 3.86
CA ILE A 16 1.58 4.15 2.62
C ILE A 16 0.84 5.18 1.79
N ASP A 17 1.44 5.53 0.65
CA ASP A 17 0.82 6.40 -0.34
C ASP A 17 0.01 5.56 -1.35
N LEU A 18 -1.32 5.69 -1.29
CA LEU A 18 -2.22 4.96 -2.18
C LEU A 18 -2.16 5.44 -3.64
N THR A 19 -1.51 6.58 -3.92
CA THR A 19 -1.30 7.10 -5.27
C THR A 19 -0.07 6.50 -5.95
N LYS A 20 0.86 5.91 -5.20
CA LYS A 20 2.04 5.23 -5.74
C LYS A 20 1.70 3.92 -6.45
N PRO A 21 2.53 3.48 -7.43
CA PRO A 21 2.44 2.15 -8.01
C PRO A 21 2.45 1.04 -6.96
N VAL A 22 1.60 0.02 -7.12
CA VAL A 22 1.51 -1.10 -6.16
C VAL A 22 2.85 -1.80 -5.97
N ALA A 23 3.62 -1.96 -7.05
CA ALA A 23 4.94 -2.58 -7.00
C ALA A 23 5.95 -1.77 -6.17
N GLU A 24 5.81 -0.45 -6.11
CA GLU A 24 6.65 0.41 -5.28
C GLU A 24 6.27 0.24 -3.80
N VAL A 25 4.98 0.33 -3.49
CA VAL A 25 4.47 0.12 -2.13
C VAL A 25 4.88 -1.25 -1.58
N VAL A 26 4.74 -2.33 -2.37
CA VAL A 26 5.14 -3.69 -1.95
C VAL A 26 6.66 -3.85 -1.86
N LYS A 27 7.44 -3.07 -2.60
CA LYS A 27 8.90 -3.08 -2.49
C LYS A 27 9.37 -2.39 -1.20
N GLU A 28 8.70 -1.30 -0.83
CA GLU A 28 8.94 -0.55 0.42
C GLU A 28 8.45 -1.34 1.64
N HIS A 29 7.30 -2.03 1.50
CA HIS A 29 6.62 -2.80 2.54
C HIS A 29 6.20 -4.19 2.04
N PRO A 30 7.11 -5.17 1.97
CA PRO A 30 6.82 -6.51 1.44
C PRO A 30 5.64 -7.22 2.13
N GLU A 31 5.44 -6.96 3.43
CA GLU A 31 4.36 -7.50 4.25
C GLU A 31 2.96 -7.07 3.78
N ILE A 32 2.84 -5.90 3.14
CA ILE A 32 1.56 -5.39 2.62
C ILE A 32 1.03 -6.27 1.50
N LYS A 33 1.88 -7.00 0.77
CA LYS A 33 1.43 -7.89 -0.30
C LYS A 33 0.39 -8.89 0.20
N ALA A 34 0.62 -9.51 1.36
CA ALA A 34 -0.30 -10.48 1.93
C ALA A 34 -1.63 -9.81 2.30
N ILE A 35 -1.56 -8.66 2.99
CA ILE A 35 -2.73 -7.86 3.38
C ILE A 35 -3.60 -7.51 2.16
N LEU A 36 -2.98 -7.05 1.06
CA LEU A 36 -3.72 -6.68 -0.15
C LEU A 36 -4.38 -7.88 -0.83
N VAL A 37 -3.70 -9.03 -0.88
CA VAL A 37 -4.28 -10.27 -1.43
C VAL A 37 -5.50 -10.71 -0.60
N ASP A 38 -5.39 -10.68 0.73
CA ASP A 38 -6.49 -11.03 1.66
C ASP A 38 -7.65 -10.05 1.55
N LEU A 39 -7.38 -8.78 1.27
CA LEU A 39 -8.39 -7.74 1.01
C LEU A 39 -9.15 -7.93 -0.31
N GLY A 40 -8.63 -8.72 -1.24
CA GLY A 40 -9.26 -9.02 -2.52
C GLY A 40 -8.41 -8.74 -3.77
N PHE A 41 -7.17 -8.27 -3.63
CA PHE A 41 -6.24 -8.09 -4.76
C PHE A 41 -5.64 -9.43 -5.20
N LYS A 42 -6.49 -10.42 -5.48
CA LYS A 42 -6.10 -11.79 -5.83
C LYS A 42 -5.05 -11.87 -6.96
N PRO A 43 -5.08 -11.02 -8.01
CA PRO A 43 -4.05 -11.06 -9.05
C PRO A 43 -2.63 -10.79 -8.54
N LEU A 44 -2.46 -10.03 -7.45
CA LEU A 44 -1.14 -9.74 -6.86
C LEU A 44 -0.46 -10.98 -6.26
N ALA A 45 -1.19 -12.08 -6.03
CA ALA A 45 -0.57 -13.35 -5.65
C ALA A 45 0.43 -13.84 -6.72
N GLN A 46 0.17 -13.50 -7.99
CA GLN A 46 1.06 -13.81 -9.10
C GLN A 46 2.17 -12.77 -9.22
N VAL A 47 3.43 -13.21 -9.12
CA VAL A 47 4.62 -12.34 -9.24
C VAL A 47 4.63 -11.57 -10.57
N THR A 48 4.15 -12.19 -11.65
CA THR A 48 4.05 -11.55 -12.97
C THR A 48 3.15 -10.32 -12.95
N MET A 49 2.02 -10.34 -12.23
CA MET A 49 1.10 -9.21 -12.14
C MET A 49 1.74 -8.01 -11.43
N LEU A 50 2.46 -8.26 -10.32
CA LEU A 50 3.20 -7.23 -9.61
C LEU A 50 4.27 -6.58 -10.50
N ASN A 51 4.98 -7.40 -11.27
CA ASN A 51 6.09 -6.96 -12.13
C ASN A 51 5.66 -6.32 -13.46
N THR A 52 4.35 -6.30 -13.77
CA THR A 52 3.79 -5.73 -15.01
C THR A 52 2.77 -4.65 -14.66
N VAL A 53 1.50 -4.99 -14.52
CA VAL A 53 0.40 -4.08 -14.20
C VAL A 53 0.69 -3.32 -12.91
N GLY A 54 1.22 -4.01 -11.89
CA GLY A 54 1.55 -3.42 -10.59
C GLY A 54 2.62 -2.32 -10.64
N LYS A 55 3.48 -2.29 -11.66
CA LYS A 55 4.51 -1.23 -11.83
C LYS A 55 3.96 0.10 -12.31
N VAL A 56 2.81 0.08 -12.99
CA VAL A 56 2.22 1.27 -13.62
C VAL A 56 0.88 1.65 -13.03
N THR A 57 0.27 0.75 -12.26
CA THR A 57 -1.03 0.95 -11.63
C THR A 57 -0.84 1.33 -10.18
N SER A 58 -1.42 2.46 -9.76
CA SER A 58 -1.42 2.85 -8.36
C SER A 58 -2.29 1.94 -7.50
N LEU A 59 -2.08 1.93 -6.18
CA LEU A 59 -2.95 1.16 -5.28
C LEU A 59 -4.42 1.63 -5.37
N LYS A 60 -4.64 2.94 -5.47
CA LYS A 60 -5.96 3.57 -5.64
C LYS A 60 -6.65 3.15 -6.94
N ALA A 61 -5.91 3.13 -8.05
CA ALA A 61 -6.45 2.66 -9.33
C ALA A 61 -6.69 1.14 -9.31
N GLY A 62 -5.75 0.38 -8.74
CA GLY A 62 -5.84 -1.07 -8.57
C GLY A 62 -7.05 -1.50 -7.74
N ALA A 63 -7.39 -0.75 -6.69
CA ALA A 63 -8.57 -0.98 -5.87
C ALA A 63 -9.86 -0.96 -6.71
N LYS A 64 -10.00 0.03 -7.60
CA LYS A 64 -11.13 0.13 -8.53
C LYS A 64 -11.18 -1.07 -9.48
N LEU A 65 -10.03 -1.44 -10.07
CA LEU A 65 -9.92 -2.58 -10.98
C LEU A 65 -10.23 -3.91 -10.30
N ALA A 66 -9.81 -4.08 -9.06
CA ALA A 66 -10.04 -5.28 -8.25
C ALA A 66 -11.45 -5.30 -7.61
N ASN A 67 -12.25 -4.25 -7.80
CA ASN A 67 -13.54 -4.05 -7.14
C ASN A 67 -13.44 -4.15 -5.60
N VAL A 68 -12.39 -3.56 -5.04
CA VAL A 68 -12.15 -3.46 -3.60
C VAL A 68 -12.34 -2.01 -3.16
N SER A 69 -13.09 -1.80 -2.08
CA SER A 69 -13.31 -0.47 -1.51
C SER A 69 -11.99 0.16 -1.06
N LEU A 70 -11.69 1.36 -1.54
CA LEU A 70 -10.50 2.11 -1.11
C LEU A 70 -10.54 2.42 0.39
N ASP A 71 -11.72 2.75 0.93
CA ASP A 71 -11.94 2.99 2.36
C ASP A 71 -11.59 1.76 3.20
N LYS A 72 -11.94 0.56 2.71
CA LYS A 72 -11.59 -0.70 3.38
C LYS A 72 -10.08 -0.92 3.41
N ILE A 73 -9.39 -0.63 2.30
CA ILE A 73 -7.92 -0.75 2.22
C ILE A 73 -7.27 0.21 3.22
N GLN A 74 -7.67 1.47 3.19
CA GLN A 74 -7.16 2.50 4.10
C GLN A 74 -7.32 2.08 5.57
N LYS A 75 -8.53 1.70 5.99
CA LYS A 75 -8.80 1.26 7.37
C LYS A 75 -7.98 0.05 7.80
N VAL A 76 -7.77 -0.92 6.91
CA VAL A 76 -6.96 -2.09 7.24
C VAL A 76 -5.49 -1.73 7.36
N LEU A 77 -4.95 -0.86 6.50
CA LEU A 77 -3.58 -0.37 6.63
C LEU A 77 -3.39 0.43 7.93
N GLU A 78 -4.30 1.36 8.23
CA GLU A 78 -4.30 2.12 9.48
C GLU A 78 -4.38 1.20 10.72
N PHE A 79 -5.22 0.17 10.67
CA PHE A 79 -5.32 -0.83 11.75
C PHE A 79 -4.01 -1.62 11.94
N ASN A 80 -3.24 -1.84 10.88
CA ASN A 80 -1.92 -2.47 10.95
C ASN A 80 -0.80 -1.49 11.33
N GLY A 81 -1.14 -0.25 11.67
CA GLY A 81 -0.22 0.75 12.20
C GLY A 81 0.41 1.65 11.15
N TYR A 82 -0.02 1.60 9.89
CA TYR A 82 0.47 2.50 8.84
C TYR A 82 -0.24 3.84 8.88
N GLU A 83 0.50 4.91 8.60
CA GLU A 83 -0.10 6.18 8.20
C GLU A 83 -0.45 6.09 6.71
N VAL A 84 -1.63 6.55 6.30
CA VAL A 84 -2.10 6.41 4.92
C VAL A 84 -2.34 7.78 4.30
N ILE A 85 -1.77 8.01 3.11
CA ILE A 85 -1.97 9.22 2.31
C ILE A 85 -2.47 8.87 0.90
N GLY A 86 -3.03 9.84 0.19
CA GLY A 86 -3.67 9.63 -1.11
C GLY A 86 -5.05 8.95 -1.02
N GLY A 87 -5.66 8.93 0.17
CA GLY A 87 -6.87 8.23 0.55
C GLY A 87 -8.17 8.81 0.00
N ASN A 88 -9.29 8.50 0.64
CA ASN A 88 -10.59 9.14 0.36
C ASN A 88 -10.75 10.49 1.05
N ASN A 89 -9.89 10.80 2.03
CA ASN A 89 -9.97 11.99 2.88
C ASN A 89 -8.88 13.04 2.58
N ASP A 90 -8.11 12.85 1.49
CA ASP A 90 -7.08 13.77 1.00
C ASP A 90 -7.54 14.54 -0.24
#